data_AF-A0AA39Q7L5-F1
#
_entry.id   AF-A0AA39Q7L5-F1
#
_cell.length_a   1.000
_cell.length_b   1.000
_cell.length_c   1.000
_cell.angle_alpha   90.00
_cell.angle_beta   90.00
_cell.angle_gamma   90.00
#
_symmetry.space_group_name_H-M   'P 1'
#
loop_
_entity.id
_entity.type
_entity.pdbx_description
1 polymer ?
#
loop_
_entity_poly.entity_id
_entity_poly.type
_entity_poly.pdbx_seq_one_letter_code
_entity_poly.pdbx_strand_id
1 'polypeptide(L)'
;RGCLKSPVGSPGLDHGQSRKCVAFCDAGSEEVHIADEWDRTPSEPARSLSYQDMLELKAIQRTLPRANQLPDMYTGKPASQFLSKVPIGLLPLLPTSSPPPPP
;
A
#
# COMPACT_ATOMS: atom_id res chain seq x y z
N ARG A 1 -29.87 20.43 24.03
CA ARG A 1 -29.13 21.71 23.89
C ARG A 1 -27.65 21.41 24.12
N GLY A 2 -26.90 21.11 23.06
CA GLY A 2 -25.46 20.90 23.14
C GLY A 2 -24.80 21.77 22.08
N CYS A 3 -24.25 22.91 22.48
CA CYS A 3 -23.50 23.78 21.59
C CYS A 3 -22.04 23.31 21.60
N LEU A 4 -21.59 22.70 20.52
CA LEU A 4 -20.16 22.49 20.27
C LEU A 4 -19.51 23.87 20.12
N LYS A 5 -18.69 24.22 21.09
CA LYS A 5 -17.95 25.48 21.15
C LYS A 5 -16.79 25.38 20.17
N SER A 6 -16.89 26.06 19.04
CA SER A 6 -15.76 26.24 18.12
C SER A 6 -14.65 27.03 18.85
N PRO A 7 -13.36 26.69 18.67
CA PRO A 7 -12.30 27.51 19.20
C PRO A 7 -12.25 28.81 18.38
N VAL A 8 -12.53 29.93 19.05
CA VAL A 8 -12.20 31.28 18.56
C VAL A 8 -10.69 31.32 18.33
N GLY A 9 -10.29 31.68 17.12
CA GLY A 9 -8.89 31.90 16.77
C GLY A 9 -8.36 33.14 17.48
N SER A 10 -7.29 32.99 18.26
CA SER A 10 -6.51 34.11 18.77
C SER A 10 -5.72 34.74 17.62
N PRO A 11 -5.70 36.08 17.47
CA PRO A 11 -4.79 36.74 16.55
C PRO A 11 -3.46 36.91 17.29
N GLY A 12 -2.53 35.98 17.07
CA GLY A 12 -1.21 36.03 17.70
C GLY A 12 -0.23 35.20 16.91
N LEU A 13 0.63 35.91 16.15
CA LEU A 13 1.75 35.41 15.37
C LEU A 13 2.53 34.29 16.08
N ASP A 14 2.63 33.12 15.43
CA ASP A 14 3.84 32.31 15.56
C ASP A 14 4.03 31.33 14.39
N HIS A 15 5.15 31.51 13.68
CA HIS A 15 5.87 30.60 12.77
C HIS A 15 5.12 29.34 12.32
N GLY A 16 4.06 29.58 11.55
CA GLY A 16 2.99 28.62 11.29
C GLY A 16 3.47 27.36 10.59
N GLN A 17 3.67 26.29 11.36
CA GLN A 17 3.50 24.94 10.85
C GLN A 17 2.13 24.91 10.19
N SER A 18 2.09 24.95 8.86
CA SER A 18 0.84 24.90 8.09
C SER A 18 0.17 23.57 8.45
N ARG A 19 -0.76 23.63 9.41
CA ARG A 19 -1.49 22.45 9.85
C ARG A 19 -2.34 22.05 8.66
N LYS A 20 -2.11 20.84 8.15
CA LYS A 20 -2.92 20.26 7.09
C LYS A 20 -4.38 20.34 7.54
N CYS A 21 -5.16 21.15 6.85
CA CYS A 21 -6.60 21.24 7.06
C CYS A 21 -7.30 20.41 5.99
N VAL A 22 -8.40 19.77 6.37
CA VAL A 22 -9.29 19.04 5.46
C VAL A 22 -10.61 19.80 5.46
N ALA A 23 -11.12 20.11 4.28
CA ALA A 23 -12.45 20.66 4.09
C ALA A 23 -13.27 19.66 3.27
N PHE A 24 -14.54 19.52 3.62
CA PHE A 24 -15.50 18.74 2.85
C PHE A 24 -16.30 19.71 1.98
N CYS A 25 -16.76 19.25 0.82
CA CYS A 25 -17.60 20.05 -0.06
C CYS A 25 -18.97 20.34 0.59
N ASP A 26 -19.65 21.37 0.08
CA ASP A 26 -20.97 21.77 0.56
C ASP A 26 -22.03 20.68 0.32
N ALA A 27 -23.03 20.63 1.21
CA ALA A 27 -24.13 19.68 1.09
C ALA A 27 -24.86 19.88 -0.26
N GLY A 28 -24.97 18.81 -1.05
CA GLY A 28 -25.62 18.84 -2.37
C GLY A 28 -24.68 18.97 -3.56
N SER A 29 -23.36 19.06 -3.35
CA SER A 29 -22.37 18.94 -4.43
C SER A 29 -21.94 17.49 -4.70
N GLU A 30 -22.65 16.51 -4.16
CA GLU A 30 -22.35 15.08 -4.31
C GLU A 30 -22.80 14.61 -5.68
N GLU A 31 -21.90 13.96 -6.42
CA GLU A 31 -22.21 13.34 -7.70
C GLU A 31 -22.41 11.84 -7.48
N VAL A 32 -23.60 11.33 -7.82
CA VAL A 32 -23.95 9.91 -7.66
C VAL A 32 -24.05 9.26 -9.03
N HIS A 33 -23.17 8.28 -9.26
CA HIS A 33 -23.17 7.46 -10.46
C HIS A 33 -23.68 6.06 -10.12
N ILE A 34 -24.51 5.50 -10.99
CA ILE A 34 -24.99 4.13 -10.85
C ILE A 34 -23.94 3.19 -11.41
N ALA A 35 -23.41 2.32 -10.56
CA ALA A 35 -22.54 1.24 -11.00
C ALA A 35 -23.37 0.15 -11.68
N ASP A 36 -22.74 -0.59 -12.59
CA ASP A 36 -23.38 -1.74 -13.23
C ASP A 36 -23.85 -2.77 -12.19
N GLU A 37 -24.96 -3.42 -12.51
CA GLU A 37 -25.44 -4.57 -11.75
C GLU A 37 -24.61 -5.79 -12.14
N TRP A 38 -23.69 -6.18 -11.26
CA TRP A 38 -22.88 -7.38 -11.41
C TRP A 38 -22.87 -8.15 -10.10
N ASP A 39 -22.86 -9.49 -10.19
CA ASP A 39 -22.85 -10.36 -9.03
C ASP A 39 -21.55 -10.19 -8.24
N ARG A 40 -21.65 -9.52 -7.08
CA ARG A 40 -20.52 -9.27 -6.17
C ARG A 40 -20.26 -10.41 -5.19
N THR A 41 -20.96 -11.53 -5.33
CA THR A 41 -20.76 -12.69 -4.47
C THR A 41 -19.32 -13.18 -4.63
N PRO A 42 -18.51 -13.23 -3.55
CA PRO A 42 -17.16 -13.75 -3.64
C PRO A 42 -17.19 -15.19 -4.15
N SER A 43 -16.35 -15.51 -5.12
CA SER A 43 -16.16 -16.91 -5.51
C SER A 43 -15.50 -17.66 -4.36
N GLU A 44 -16.17 -18.70 -3.88
CA GLU A 44 -15.62 -19.59 -2.86
C GLU A 44 -14.29 -20.18 -3.36
N PRO A 45 -13.21 -20.15 -2.56
CA PRO A 45 -11.99 -20.83 -2.91
C PRO A 45 -12.25 -22.32 -3.19
N ALA A 46 -11.51 -22.90 -4.14
CA ALA A 46 -11.59 -24.32 -4.40
C ALA A 46 -11.30 -25.12 -3.11
N ARG A 47 -12.33 -25.77 -2.57
CA ARG A 47 -12.28 -26.44 -1.26
C ARG A 47 -11.41 -27.70 -1.27
N SER A 48 -11.26 -28.33 -2.43
CA SER A 48 -10.45 -29.53 -2.61
C SER A 48 -9.84 -29.56 -4.01
N LEU A 49 -8.57 -29.19 -4.12
CA LEU A 49 -7.80 -29.37 -5.35
C LEU A 49 -7.32 -30.82 -5.42
N SER A 50 -7.46 -31.47 -6.58
CA SER A 50 -6.81 -32.75 -6.80
C SER A 50 -5.29 -32.56 -6.85
N TYR A 51 -4.55 -33.65 -6.69
CA TYR A 51 -3.09 -33.61 -6.85
C TYR A 51 -2.69 -33.13 -8.25
N GLN A 52 -3.44 -33.50 -9.28
CA GLN A 52 -3.21 -33.07 -10.65
C GLN A 52 -3.40 -31.55 -10.80
N ASP A 53 -4.45 -30.99 -10.21
CA ASP A 53 -4.70 -29.54 -10.25
C ASP A 53 -3.56 -28.77 -9.56
N MET A 54 -3.03 -29.31 -8.45
CA MET A 54 -1.88 -28.71 -7.78
C MET A 54 -0.63 -28.71 -8.67
N LEU A 55 -0.38 -29.79 -9.43
CA LEU A 55 0.75 -29.85 -10.35
C LEU A 55 0.60 -28.83 -11.48
N GLU A 56 -0.60 -28.70 -12.04
CA GLU A 56 -0.90 -27.72 -13.08
C GLU A 56 -0.71 -26.29 -12.57
N LEU A 57 -1.28 -25.95 -11.42
CA LEU A 57 -1.10 -24.64 -10.78
C LEU A 57 0.38 -24.33 -10.54
N LYS A 58 1.18 -25.32 -10.13
CA LYS A 58 2.63 -25.17 -9.96
C LYS A 58 3.37 -25.00 -11.28
N ALA A 59 2.89 -25.58 -12.37
CA ALA A 59 3.44 -25.36 -13.69
C ALA A 59 3.16 -23.93 -14.16
N ILE A 60 1.92 -23.45 -14.03
CA ILE A 60 1.52 -22.08 -14.36
C ILE A 60 2.34 -21.06 -13.56
N GLN A 61 2.49 -21.26 -12.25
CA GLN A 61 3.31 -20.37 -11.41
C GLN A 61 4.78 -20.29 -11.84
N ARG A 62 5.32 -21.35 -12.46
CA ARG A 62 6.72 -21.38 -12.93
C ARG A 62 6.89 -20.72 -14.30
N THR A 63 5.86 -20.76 -15.15
CA THR A 63 5.91 -20.16 -16.49
C THR A 63 5.63 -18.66 -16.47
N LEU A 64 4.85 -18.18 -15.50
CA LEU A 64 4.56 -16.75 -15.37
C LEU A 64 5.79 -15.95 -14.90
N PRO A 65 6.00 -14.72 -15.43
CA PRO A 65 6.99 -13.81 -14.88
C PRO A 65 6.74 -13.57 -13.39
N ARG A 66 7.78 -13.67 -12.58
CA ARG A 66 7.64 -13.36 -11.15
C ARG A 66 7.37 -11.87 -10.99
N ALA A 67 6.25 -11.55 -10.36
CA ALA A 67 5.92 -10.18 -9.97
C ALA A 67 6.95 -9.64 -8.97
N ASN A 68 7.08 -8.32 -8.91
CA ASN A 68 7.81 -7.66 -7.83
C ASN A 68 7.06 -7.90 -6.51
N GLN A 69 7.60 -8.79 -5.67
CA GLN A 69 7.01 -9.11 -4.37
C GLN A 69 7.66 -8.26 -3.29
N LEU A 70 6.84 -7.64 -2.45
CA LEU A 70 7.28 -6.99 -1.22
C LEU A 70 7.75 -8.04 -0.19
N PRO A 71 8.50 -7.64 0.85
CA PRO A 71 8.83 -8.55 1.94
C PRO A 71 7.55 -9.08 2.59
N ASP A 72 7.48 -10.40 2.73
CA ASP A 72 6.37 -11.06 3.42
C ASP A 72 6.71 -11.18 4.91
N MET A 73 6.02 -10.42 5.75
CA MET A 73 6.23 -10.43 7.20
C MET A 73 5.72 -11.71 7.90
N TYR A 74 4.84 -12.48 7.26
CA TYR A 74 4.27 -13.69 7.84
C TYR A 74 5.11 -14.92 7.53
N THR A 75 5.62 -15.04 6.30
CA THR A 75 6.49 -16.16 5.91
C THR A 75 7.98 -15.86 6.01
N GLY A 76 8.35 -14.60 6.29
CA GLY A 76 9.74 -14.14 6.39
C GLY A 76 10.46 -14.08 5.04
N LYS A 77 9.73 -14.18 3.92
CA LYS A 77 10.34 -14.15 2.59
C LYS A 77 10.80 -12.73 2.26
N PRO A 78 12.06 -12.55 1.83
CA PRO A 78 12.55 -11.24 1.42
C PRO A 78 11.82 -10.74 0.17
N ALA A 79 11.88 -9.42 -0.06
CA ALA A 79 11.40 -8.85 -1.31
C ALA A 79 12.07 -9.53 -2.51
N SER A 80 11.28 -9.84 -3.54
CA SER A 80 11.76 -10.43 -4.79
C SER A 80 11.40 -9.49 -5.92
N GLN A 81 12.34 -8.61 -6.31
CA GLN A 81 12.21 -7.74 -7.47
C GLN A 81 13.03 -8.28 -8.64
N PHE A 82 12.41 -8.42 -9.82
CA PHE A 82 13.04 -8.99 -11.03
C PHE A 82 13.74 -7.95 -11.94
N LEU A 83 14.07 -6.78 -11.39
CA LEU A 83 14.73 -5.69 -12.14
C LEU A 83 16.25 -5.63 -11.94
N SER A 84 16.91 -6.76 -11.64
CA SER A 84 18.38 -6.86 -11.66
C SER A 84 18.97 -6.85 -13.08
N LYS A 85 18.12 -6.89 -14.11
CA LYS A 85 18.49 -7.00 -15.53
C LYS A 85 18.31 -5.70 -16.32
N VAL A 86 17.81 -4.64 -15.70
CA VAL A 86 17.81 -3.32 -16.32
C VAL A 86 19.20 -2.70 -16.08
N PRO A 87 19.92 -2.26 -17.12
CA PRO A 87 21.21 -1.58 -16.96
C PRO A 87 21.01 -0.13 -16.51
N ILE A 88 20.17 0.09 -15.50
CA ILE A 88 20.20 1.30 -14.69
C ILE A 88 20.94 0.87 -13.45
N GLY A 89 22.22 1.25 -13.35
CA GLY A 89 22.99 1.04 -12.15
C GLY A 89 22.21 1.62 -10.98
N LEU A 90 21.68 0.76 -10.10
CA LEU A 90 21.13 1.23 -8.84
C LEU A 90 22.26 1.93 -8.12
N LEU A 91 22.16 3.26 -8.03
CA LEU A 91 23.08 4.09 -7.26
C LEU A 91 23.27 3.44 -5.89
N PRO A 92 24.52 3.21 -5.44
CA PRO A 92 24.75 2.65 -4.12
C PRO A 92 24.01 3.51 -3.10
N LEU A 93 23.12 2.88 -2.32
CA LEU A 93 22.59 3.52 -1.12
C LEU A 93 23.80 3.86 -0.26
N LEU A 94 23.91 5.15 0.09
CA LEU A 94 25.04 5.76 0.79
C LEU A 94 25.58 4.84 1.90
N PRO A 95 26.91 4.80 2.12
CA PRO A 95 27.49 3.91 3.12
C PRO A 95 26.87 4.16 4.49
N THR A 96 26.37 3.09 5.11
CA THR A 96 26.03 3.06 6.53
C THR A 96 27.30 3.43 7.28
N SER A 97 27.30 4.64 7.87
CA SER A 97 28.37 5.09 8.74
C SER A 97 28.54 4.05 9.85
N SER A 98 29.65 3.30 9.81
CA SER A 98 30.07 2.48 10.92
C SER A 98 30.27 3.38 12.14
N PRO A 99 29.63 3.13 13.28
CA PRO A 99 29.95 3.88 14.49
C PRO A 99 31.42 3.62 14.88
N PRO A 100 32.15 4.62 15.39
CA PRO A 100 33.54 4.45 15.79
C PRO A 100 33.65 3.49 16.98
N PRO A 101 34.77 2.75 17.12
CA PRO A 101 34.98 1.86 18.25
C PRO A 101 35.06 2.66 19.56
N PRO A 102 34.54 2.10 20.68
CA PRO A 102 34.60 2.75 21.98
C PRO A 102 36.05 2.87 22.50
N PRO A 103 36.33 3.85 23.38
CA PRO A 103 37.65 4.08 23.97
C PRO A 103 38.11 2.93 24.89
#